data_AF-A0A154MWT5-F1
#
_entry.id   AF-A0A154MWT5-F1
#
_cell.length_a   1.000
_cell.length_b   1.000
_cell.length_c   1.000
_cell.angle_alpha   90.00
_cell.angle_beta   90.00
_cell.angle_gamma   90.00
#
_symmetry.space_group_name_H-M   'P 1'
#
loop_
_entity.id
_entity.type
_entity.pdbx_description
1 polymer ?
#
loop_
_entity_poly.entity_id
_entity_poly.type
_entity_poly.pdbx_seq_one_letter_code
_entity_poly.pdbx_strand_id
1 'polypeptide(L)'
;MSLYHPIGHRATLSFLEDLAGPYQRHEKALLRALTALEASRAAWLAEVARYKAVRLREKRLGRRVPPDDGPPPGRMGGHWYATVPNLPGRAALHALKLWERDHGPDFADDETRSLVRECIATGGTLTGDPLDVVLARRAGDAGWPLPLIASAAGTSP
;
A
#
# COMPACT_ATOMS: atom_id res chain seq x y z
N MET A 1 -2.57 0.17 20.30
CA MET A 1 -2.31 1.27 19.33
C MET A 1 -1.89 0.64 18.03
N SER A 2 -2.38 1.09 16.87
CA SER A 2 -1.87 0.61 15.57
C SER A 2 -0.46 1.20 15.37
N LEU A 3 0.51 0.40 14.93
CA LEU A 3 1.85 0.89 14.62
C LEU A 3 1.87 1.47 13.19
N TYR A 4 2.76 2.44 12.93
CA TYR A 4 3.00 2.94 11.59
C TYR A 4 3.77 1.87 10.78
N HIS A 5 3.20 1.40 9.67
CA HIS A 5 3.77 0.36 8.82
C HIS A 5 4.17 0.93 7.45
N PRO A 6 5.43 1.34 7.26
CA PRO A 6 5.90 1.74 5.94
C PRO A 6 6.01 0.51 5.01
N ILE A 7 6.31 0.72 3.72
CA ILE A 7 6.41 -0.32 2.66
C ILE A 7 7.53 -1.37 2.88
N GLY A 8 8.12 -1.43 4.09
CA GLY A 8 9.24 -2.27 4.50
C GLY A 8 10.47 -1.43 4.81
N HIS A 9 11.19 -1.72 5.90
CA HIS A 9 12.31 -0.91 6.41
C HIS A 9 13.39 -0.62 5.35
N ARG A 10 13.77 -1.60 4.52
CA ARG A 10 14.81 -1.41 3.50
C ARG A 10 14.32 -0.54 2.33
N ALA A 11 13.12 -0.83 1.82
CA ALA A 11 12.48 -0.04 0.77
C ALA A 11 12.23 1.40 1.23
N THR A 12 11.93 1.57 2.53
CA THR A 12 11.79 2.85 3.19
C THR A 12 13.03 3.71 3.10
N LEU A 13 14.13 3.20 3.63
CA LEU A 13 15.37 3.93 3.68
C LEU A 13 15.93 4.19 2.27
N SER A 14 15.76 3.25 1.35
CA SER A 14 16.20 3.41 -0.04
C SER A 14 15.37 4.44 -0.81
N PHE A 15 14.04 4.47 -0.63
CA PHE A 15 13.20 5.47 -1.28
C PHE A 15 13.40 6.87 -0.71
N LEU A 16 13.67 6.98 0.60
CA LEU A 16 14.03 8.26 1.20
C LEU A 16 15.35 8.81 0.64
N GLU A 17 16.29 7.94 0.28
CA GLU A 17 17.54 8.35 -0.36
C GLU A 17 17.31 8.86 -1.79
N ASP A 18 16.43 8.21 -2.55
CA ASP A 18 15.98 8.68 -3.88
C ASP A 18 15.25 10.03 -3.78
N LEU A 19 14.39 10.20 -2.78
CA LEU A 19 13.56 11.38 -2.61
C LEU A 19 14.33 12.59 -2.07
N ALA A 20 15.18 12.38 -1.08
CA ALA A 20 15.81 13.45 -0.31
C ALA A 20 17.30 13.63 -0.62
N GLY A 21 17.92 12.69 -1.34
CA GLY A 21 19.37 12.61 -1.54
C GLY A 21 20.08 11.83 -0.41
N PRO A 22 21.43 11.84 -0.37
CA PRO A 22 22.24 11.04 0.55
C PRO A 22 22.17 11.56 2.00
N TYR A 23 21.06 11.28 2.69
CA TYR A 23 20.76 11.79 4.03
C TYR A 23 21.71 11.28 5.11
N GLN A 24 22.40 10.16 4.87
CA GLN A 24 23.41 9.61 5.77
C GLN A 24 24.69 10.47 5.80
N ARG A 25 24.90 11.32 4.78
CA ARG A 25 26.12 12.14 4.61
C ARG A 25 25.86 13.64 4.58
N HIS A 26 24.62 14.06 4.30
CA HIS A 26 24.27 15.45 4.16
C HIS A 26 23.10 15.83 5.06
N GLU A 27 23.35 16.73 6.01
CA GLU A 27 22.34 17.23 6.95
C GLU A 27 21.10 17.82 6.25
N LYS A 28 21.30 18.60 5.18
CA LYS A 28 20.17 19.13 4.39
C LYS A 28 19.32 18.02 3.77
N ALA A 29 19.92 16.92 3.36
CA ALA A 29 19.19 15.76 2.85
C ALA A 29 18.47 15.02 3.99
N LEU A 30 19.08 14.93 5.18
CA LEU A 30 18.44 14.38 6.38
C LEU A 30 17.18 15.16 6.78
N LEU A 31 17.24 16.48 6.81
CA LEU A 31 16.07 17.31 7.13
C LEU A 31 14.94 17.12 6.12
N ARG A 32 15.27 17.00 4.82
CA ARG A 32 14.28 16.65 3.78
C ARG A 32 13.67 15.26 3.99
N ALA A 33 14.49 14.26 4.31
CA ALA A 33 14.02 12.90 4.57
C ALA A 33 13.09 12.84 5.79
N LEU A 34 13.44 13.54 6.87
CA LEU A 34 12.59 13.67 8.07
C LEU A 34 11.28 14.37 7.77
N THR A 35 11.31 15.47 7.01
CA THR A 35 10.09 16.18 6.58
C THR A 35 9.16 15.26 5.81
N ALA A 36 9.71 14.44 4.91
CA ALA A 36 8.93 13.49 4.11
C ALA A 36 8.33 12.36 4.98
N LEU A 37 9.07 11.85 5.96
CA LEU A 37 8.57 10.89 6.95
C LEU A 37 7.45 11.47 7.82
N GLU A 38 7.62 12.69 8.32
CA GLU A 38 6.62 13.38 9.13
C GLU A 38 5.33 13.62 8.34
N ALA A 39 5.45 14.07 7.10
CA ALA A 39 4.31 14.25 6.20
C ALA A 39 3.54 12.94 5.99
N SER A 40 4.26 11.83 5.73
CA SER A 40 3.61 10.52 5.62
C SER A 40 2.96 10.07 6.92
N ARG A 41 3.60 10.31 8.06
CA ARG A 41 3.05 9.91 9.37
C ARG A 41 1.78 10.71 9.68
N ALA A 42 1.77 11.99 9.38
CA ALA A 42 0.59 12.86 9.55
C ALA A 42 -0.59 12.37 8.69
N ALA A 43 -0.33 12.04 7.42
CA ALA A 43 -1.34 11.46 6.53
C ALA A 43 -1.95 10.17 7.08
N TRP A 44 -1.11 9.24 7.54
CA TRP A 44 -1.56 7.99 8.16
C TRP A 44 -2.38 8.23 9.44
N LEU A 45 -1.96 9.17 10.31
CA LEU A 45 -2.72 9.52 11.50
C LEU A 45 -4.11 10.08 11.15
N ALA A 46 -4.22 10.89 10.10
CA ALA A 46 -5.48 11.43 9.63
C ALA A 46 -6.42 10.33 9.09
N GLU A 47 -5.88 9.32 8.40
CA GLU A 47 -6.63 8.13 7.98
C GLU A 47 -7.13 7.30 9.16
N VAL A 48 -6.25 7.02 10.13
CA VAL A 48 -6.62 6.31 11.36
C VAL A 48 -7.71 7.06 12.12
N ALA A 49 -7.63 8.39 12.20
CA ALA A 49 -8.65 9.22 12.84
C ALA A 49 -10.00 9.13 12.10
N ARG A 50 -10.00 9.23 10.77
CA ARG A 50 -11.21 9.06 9.92
C ARG A 50 -11.85 7.69 10.13
N TYR A 51 -11.06 6.61 10.08
CA TYR A 51 -11.57 5.27 10.33
C TYR A 51 -12.18 5.13 11.73
N LYS A 52 -11.50 5.64 12.77
CA LYS A 52 -12.04 5.61 14.14
C LYS A 52 -13.39 6.33 14.23
N ALA A 53 -13.54 7.49 13.60
CA ALA A 53 -14.79 8.23 13.58
C ALA A 53 -15.92 7.43 12.91
N VAL A 54 -15.64 6.82 11.76
CA VAL A 54 -16.59 5.92 11.06
C VAL A 54 -17.00 4.76 11.96
N ARG A 55 -16.05 4.05 12.56
CA ARG A 55 -16.35 2.92 13.44
C ARG A 55 -17.12 3.32 14.70
N LEU A 56 -16.86 4.50 15.26
CA LEU A 56 -17.63 4.99 16.39
C LEU A 56 -19.09 5.24 16.00
N ARG A 57 -19.34 5.81 14.82
CA ARG A 57 -20.69 5.99 14.28
C ARG A 57 -21.39 4.65 14.04
N GLU A 58 -20.72 3.70 13.40
CA GLU A 58 -21.28 2.38 13.12
C GLU A 58 -21.60 1.60 14.39
N LYS A 59 -20.72 1.64 15.39
CA LYS A 59 -20.97 1.04 16.71
C LYS A 59 -22.20 1.62 17.39
N ARG A 60 -22.42 2.95 17.28
CA ARG A 60 -23.62 3.61 17.82
C ARG A 60 -24.90 3.17 17.10
N LEU A 61 -24.80 2.84 15.81
CA LEU A 61 -25.89 2.28 14.99
C LEU A 61 -26.06 0.76 15.16
N GLY A 62 -25.39 0.13 16.13
CA GLY A 62 -25.48 -1.31 16.38
C GLY A 62 -24.61 -2.19 15.47
N ARG A 63 -23.92 -1.60 14.48
CA ARG A 63 -23.02 -2.33 13.56
C ARG A 63 -21.65 -2.54 14.20
N ARG A 64 -21.53 -3.60 15.01
CA ARG A 64 -20.31 -3.90 15.78
C ARG A 64 -19.24 -4.66 15.00
N VAL A 65 -19.62 -5.34 13.92
CA VAL A 65 -18.70 -6.00 12.99
C VAL A 65 -18.23 -4.98 11.94
N PRO A 66 -16.92 -4.91 11.62
CA PRO A 66 -16.44 -4.14 10.48
C PRO A 66 -17.04 -4.69 9.18
N PRO A 67 -17.42 -3.84 8.22
CA PRO A 67 -17.73 -4.28 6.86
C PRO A 67 -16.50 -5.02 6.27
N ASP A 68 -16.72 -6.09 5.49
CA ASP A 68 -15.65 -6.87 4.84
C ASP A 68 -14.92 -6.08 3.73
N ASP A 69 -15.55 -5.00 3.26
CA ASP A 69 -15.16 -4.11 2.17
C ASP A 69 -14.10 -3.06 2.54
N GLY A 70 -13.44 -3.18 3.70
CA GLY A 70 -12.36 -2.27 4.05
C GLY A 70 -11.38 -2.81 5.09
N PRO A 71 -10.07 -2.64 4.87
CA PRO A 71 -9.10 -3.11 5.84
C PRO A 71 -9.21 -2.36 7.18
N PRO A 72 -9.13 -3.05 8.33
CA PRO A 72 -8.99 -2.41 9.64
C PRO A 72 -7.75 -1.52 9.71
N PRO A 73 -7.60 -0.63 10.71
CA PRO A 73 -6.54 0.39 10.80
C PRO A 73 -5.12 -0.17 11.00
N GLY A 74 -4.97 -1.48 11.20
CA GLY A 74 -3.69 -2.20 11.13
C GLY A 74 -3.44 -2.94 9.80
N ARG A 75 -4.46 -2.97 8.93
CA ARG A 75 -4.44 -3.47 7.55
C ARG A 75 -4.67 -2.36 6.52
N MET A 76 -4.88 -1.10 6.96
CA MET A 76 -4.92 0.05 6.06
C MET A 76 -3.55 0.12 5.40
N GLY A 77 -3.43 -0.57 4.27
CA GLY A 77 -2.39 -0.41 3.26
C GLY A 77 -2.54 0.93 2.55
N GLY A 78 -2.89 1.98 3.30
CA GLY A 78 -2.89 3.36 2.87
C GLY A 78 -1.44 3.71 2.63
N HIS A 79 -1.07 3.51 1.38
CA HIS A 79 0.24 3.64 0.79
C HIS A 79 1.03 4.76 1.46
N TRP A 80 2.30 4.49 1.76
CA TRP A 80 3.19 5.55 2.17
C TRP A 80 3.10 6.70 1.15
N TYR A 81 2.83 7.92 1.64
CA TYR A 81 2.54 9.12 0.85
C TYR A 81 1.18 9.14 0.14
N ALA A 82 0.16 8.41 0.60
CA ALA A 82 -1.18 8.37 0.00
C ALA A 82 -1.80 9.76 -0.29
N THR A 83 -1.40 10.80 0.45
CA THR A 83 -1.87 12.17 0.29
C THR A 83 -1.07 13.00 -0.73
N VAL A 84 0.07 12.50 -1.22
CA VAL A 84 0.90 13.20 -2.21
C VAL A 84 0.67 12.55 -3.58
N PRO A 85 0.20 13.29 -4.58
CA PRO A 85 -0.02 12.74 -5.92
C PRO A 85 1.22 12.02 -6.45
N ASN A 86 1.02 10.84 -7.05
CA ASN A 86 2.05 10.03 -7.72
C ASN A 86 3.19 9.46 -6.85
N LEU A 87 3.35 9.88 -5.59
CA LEU A 87 4.35 9.33 -4.68
C LEU A 87 4.04 7.89 -4.23
N PRO A 88 2.79 7.50 -3.95
CA PRO A 88 2.43 6.11 -3.64
C PRO A 88 2.89 5.12 -4.70
N GLY A 89 2.59 5.42 -5.97
CA GLY A 89 2.99 4.59 -7.10
C GLY A 89 4.51 4.54 -7.25
N ARG A 90 5.21 5.67 -7.10
CA ARG A 90 6.68 5.71 -7.12
C ARG A 90 7.30 4.88 -6.00
N ALA A 91 6.80 5.01 -4.77
CA ALA A 91 7.29 4.26 -3.62
C ALA A 91 7.03 2.75 -3.78
N ALA A 92 5.85 2.36 -4.27
CA ALA A 92 5.50 0.97 -4.54
C ALA A 92 6.37 0.37 -5.66
N LEU A 93 6.57 1.09 -6.78
CA LEU A 93 7.49 0.68 -7.84
C LEU A 93 8.94 0.58 -7.33
N HIS A 94 9.36 1.47 -6.45
CA HIS A 94 10.69 1.41 -5.84
C HIS A 94 10.86 0.17 -4.97
N ALA A 95 9.84 -0.16 -4.16
CA ALA A 95 9.82 -1.38 -3.37
C ALA A 95 9.84 -2.63 -4.26
N LEU A 96 9.07 -2.64 -5.36
CA LEU A 96 9.09 -3.73 -6.34
C LEU A 96 10.48 -3.91 -6.96
N LYS A 97 11.12 -2.84 -7.43
CA LYS A 97 12.48 -2.89 -7.98
C LYS A 97 13.48 -3.46 -6.97
N LEU A 98 13.36 -3.06 -5.70
CA LEU A 98 14.22 -3.56 -4.64
C LEU A 98 14.00 -5.06 -4.42
N TRP A 99 12.74 -5.49 -4.39
CA TRP A 99 12.37 -6.90 -4.26
C TRP A 99 12.84 -7.72 -5.45
N GLU A 100 12.66 -7.26 -6.70
CA GLU A 100 13.15 -7.91 -7.92
C GLU A 100 14.69 -8.01 -7.96
N ARG A 101 15.40 -7.04 -7.37
CA ARG A 101 16.86 -7.10 -7.24
C ARG A 101 17.30 -8.12 -6.20
N ASP A 102 16.61 -8.13 -5.06
CA ASP A 102 16.99 -8.95 -3.91
C ASP A 102 16.59 -10.43 -4.08
N HIS A 103 15.62 -10.72 -4.96
CA HIS A 103 15.13 -12.06 -5.23
C HIS A 103 15.48 -12.48 -6.66
N GLY A 104 16.00 -13.69 -6.82
CA GLY A 104 16.34 -14.23 -8.14
C GLY A 104 15.13 -14.44 -9.06
N PRO A 105 15.37 -14.75 -10.35
CA PRO A 105 14.30 -14.96 -11.34
C PRO A 105 13.32 -16.07 -10.93
N ASP A 106 13.75 -17.02 -10.10
CA ASP A 106 12.95 -18.17 -9.68
C ASP A 106 11.96 -17.87 -8.52
N PHE A 107 12.08 -16.72 -7.85
CA PHE A 107 11.25 -16.42 -6.68
C PHE A 107 9.78 -16.11 -7.03
N ALA A 108 9.53 -15.65 -8.25
CA ALA A 108 8.20 -15.45 -8.78
C ALA A 108 8.21 -15.67 -10.30
N ASP A 109 7.13 -16.16 -10.85
CA ASP A 109 6.96 -16.21 -12.30
C ASP A 109 6.71 -14.81 -12.90
N ASP A 110 6.91 -14.67 -14.20
CA ASP A 110 6.75 -13.39 -14.91
C ASP A 110 5.31 -12.90 -14.90
N GLU A 111 4.34 -13.81 -14.80
CA GLU A 111 2.91 -13.47 -14.70
C GLU A 111 2.63 -12.74 -13.37
N THR A 112 3.16 -13.24 -12.26
CA THR A 112 3.06 -12.62 -10.94
C THR A 112 3.74 -11.26 -10.93
N ARG A 113 4.92 -11.12 -11.55
CA ARG A 113 5.59 -9.81 -11.70
C ARG A 113 4.73 -8.83 -12.51
N SER A 114 4.13 -9.29 -13.60
CA SER A 114 3.23 -8.48 -14.44
C SER A 114 2.01 -8.01 -13.66
N LEU A 115 1.35 -8.91 -12.93
CA LEU A 115 0.18 -8.60 -12.10
C LEU A 115 0.50 -7.59 -11.00
N VAL A 116 1.66 -7.71 -10.34
CA VAL A 116 2.08 -6.74 -9.33
C VAL A 116 2.36 -5.37 -9.95
N ARG A 117 3.00 -5.32 -11.12
CA ARG A 117 3.24 -4.05 -11.85
C ARG A 117 1.94 -3.39 -12.26
N GLU A 118 1.00 -4.16 -12.80
CA GLU A 118 -0.33 -3.69 -13.18
C GLU A 118 -1.10 -3.17 -11.96
N CYS A 119 -1.11 -3.94 -10.86
CA CYS A 119 -1.73 -3.53 -9.61
C CYS A 119 -1.15 -2.21 -9.08
N ILE A 120 0.17 -2.00 -9.17
CA ILE A 120 0.78 -0.74 -8.77
C ILE A 120 0.39 0.40 -9.73
N ALA A 121 0.37 0.14 -11.04
CA ALA A 121 0.02 1.13 -12.06
C ALA A 121 -1.43 1.62 -11.94
N THR A 122 -2.35 0.74 -11.52
CA THR A 122 -3.77 1.05 -11.31
C THR A 122 -4.09 1.52 -9.90
N GLY A 123 -3.06 1.78 -9.06
CA GLY A 123 -3.25 2.26 -7.69
C GLY A 123 -3.91 1.24 -6.77
N GLY A 124 -3.67 -0.05 -7.00
CA GLY A 124 -4.21 -1.16 -6.22
C GLY A 124 -5.51 -1.76 -6.78
N THR A 125 -5.92 -1.34 -7.98
CA THR A 125 -7.19 -1.74 -8.60
C THR A 125 -6.96 -2.74 -9.72
N LEU A 126 -7.24 -4.01 -9.50
CA LEU A 126 -7.22 -5.01 -10.58
C LEU A 126 -8.65 -5.21 -11.11
N THR A 127 -8.79 -5.28 -12.43
CA THR A 127 -10.09 -5.48 -13.12
C THR A 127 -9.93 -6.50 -14.25
N GLY A 128 -10.96 -7.32 -14.50
CA GLY A 128 -10.96 -8.30 -15.61
C GLY A 128 -10.01 -9.47 -15.39
N ASP A 129 -9.45 -10.03 -16.46
CA ASP A 129 -8.59 -11.22 -16.46
C ASP A 129 -7.48 -11.20 -15.38
N PRO A 130 -6.76 -10.08 -15.14
CA PRO A 130 -5.77 -9.98 -14.05
C PRO A 130 -6.33 -10.28 -12.66
N LEU A 131 -7.55 -9.84 -12.37
CA LEU A 131 -8.21 -10.09 -11.09
C LEU A 131 -8.59 -11.57 -10.97
N ASP A 132 -9.11 -12.17 -12.04
CA ASP A 132 -9.53 -13.57 -12.07
C ASP A 132 -8.34 -14.52 -11.86
N VAL A 133 -7.18 -14.22 -12.45
CA VAL A 133 -5.94 -14.98 -12.21
C VAL A 133 -5.51 -14.93 -10.74
N VAL A 134 -5.56 -13.74 -10.12
CA VAL A 134 -5.19 -13.60 -8.70
C VAL A 134 -6.19 -14.31 -7.79
N LEU A 135 -7.49 -14.24 -8.08
CA LEU A 135 -8.53 -14.95 -7.33
C LEU A 135 -8.38 -16.48 -7.48
N ALA A 136 -8.07 -16.98 -8.68
CA ALA A 136 -7.85 -18.40 -8.93
C ALA A 136 -6.63 -18.94 -8.15
N ARG A 137 -5.50 -18.21 -8.16
CA ARG A 137 -4.31 -18.56 -7.36
C ARG A 137 -4.60 -18.54 -5.86
N ARG A 138 -5.37 -17.56 -5.39
CA ARG A 138 -5.75 -17.43 -3.98
C ARG A 138 -6.64 -18.56 -3.48
N ALA A 139 -7.51 -19.11 -4.33
CA ALA A 139 -8.34 -20.27 -3.98
C ALA A 139 -7.50 -21.53 -3.67
N GLY A 140 -6.28 -21.61 -4.20
CA GLY A 140 -5.32 -22.68 -3.91
C GLY A 140 -4.44 -22.45 -2.68
N ASP A 141 -4.33 -21.22 -2.18
CA ASP A 141 -3.36 -20.83 -1.16
C ASP A 141 -4.08 -20.29 0.09
N ALA A 142 -4.33 -21.18 1.06
CA ALA A 142 -5.17 -20.93 2.25
C ALA A 142 -4.56 -19.96 3.29
N GLY A 143 -3.55 -19.16 2.91
CA GLY A 143 -2.67 -18.48 3.85
C GLY A 143 -3.05 -17.05 4.22
N TRP A 144 -3.37 -16.16 3.26
CA TRP A 144 -3.35 -14.71 3.55
C TRP A 144 -4.52 -13.89 3.00
N PRO A 145 -5.34 -13.27 3.88
CA PRO A 145 -6.42 -12.38 3.48
C PRO A 145 -5.92 -10.92 3.30
N LEU A 146 -5.24 -10.61 2.18
CA LEU A 146 -5.11 -9.23 1.69
C LEU A 146 -6.37 -8.84 0.89
N PRO A 147 -7.15 -7.81 1.29
CA PRO A 147 -8.27 -7.36 0.47
C PRO A 147 -7.70 -6.70 -0.82
N LEU A 148 -7.99 -7.30 -1.97
CA LEU A 148 -7.82 -6.65 -3.26
C LEU A 148 -9.07 -5.80 -3.48
N ILE A 149 -8.89 -4.52 -3.79
CA ILE A 149 -10.01 -3.63 -4.10
C ILE A 149 -10.41 -3.93 -5.55
N ALA A 150 -11.42 -4.77 -5.72
CA ALA A 150 -12.07 -4.93 -7.01
C ALA A 150 -12.89 -3.68 -7.29
N SER A 151 -12.51 -2.91 -8.32
CA SER A 151 -13.36 -1.82 -8.79
C SER A 151 -14.45 -2.41 -9.66
N ALA A 152 -15.70 -2.32 -9.21
CA ALA A 152 -16.84 -2.61 -10.07
C ALA A 152 -16.83 -1.59 -11.21
N ALA A 153 -16.52 -2.04 -12.42
CA ALA A 153 -16.71 -1.24 -13.62
C ALA A 153 -18.19 -0.88 -13.70
N GLY A 154 -18.48 0.41 -13.54
CA GLY A 154 -19.82 0.95 -13.66
C GLY A 154 -20.29 0.80 -15.10
N THR A 155 -21.19 -0.14 -15.35
CA THR A 155 -22.06 -0.11 -16.52
C THR A 155 -23.01 1.07 -16.32
N SER A 156 -22.88 2.11 -17.15
CA SER A 156 -23.91 3.14 -17.29
C SER A 156 -24.65 2.93 -18.62
N PRO A 157 -25.95 3.27 -18.66
CA PRO A 157 -26.91 2.83 -19.68
C PRO A 157 -26.72 3.46 -21.06
#